data_AF-A0A9E2HYE0-F1
#
_entry.id   AF-A0A9E2HYE0-F1
#
_cell.length_a   1.000
_cell.length_b   1.000
_cell.length_c   1.000
_cell.angle_alpha   90.00
_cell.angle_beta   90.00
_cell.angle_gamma   90.00
#
_symmetry.space_group_name_H-M   'P 1'
#
loop_
_entity.id
_entity.type
_entity.pdbx_description
1 polymer ?
#
loop_
_entity_poly.entity_id
_entity_poly.type
_entity_poly.pdbx_seq_one_letter_code
_entity_poly.pdbx_strand_id
1 'polypeptide(L)' 'MGYLILEALKRNIYAHPMAGFNAQKAVEIFDLKEIQPHAAVALGYKDEAHSMTPRKTLAEIIIDRRTR' A
#
# COMPACT_ATOMS: atom_id res chain seq x y z
N MET A 1 -5.97 4.42 -0.05
CA MET A 1 -4.86 3.61 -0.60
C MET A 1 -5.34 2.52 -1.56
N GLY A 2 -6.18 1.56 -1.14
CA GLY A 2 -6.59 0.44 -2.00
C GLY A 2 -7.21 0.83 -3.35
N TYR A 3 -8.12 1.81 -3.36
CA TYR A 3 -8.74 2.30 -4.60
C TYR A 3 -7.73 2.89 -5.59
N LEU A 4 -6.79 3.72 -5.12
CA LEU A 4 -5.72 4.31 -5.95
C LEU A 4 -4.89 3.21 -6.63
N ILE A 5 -4.52 2.18 -5.89
CA ILE A 5 -3.74 1.05 -6.40
C ILE A 5 -4.52 0.30 -7.47
N LEU A 6 -5.82 0.05 -7.25
CA LEU A 6 -6.67 -0.62 -8.24
C LEU A 6 -6.81 0.21 -9.54
N GLU A 7 -6.99 1.52 -9.44
CA GLU A 7 -7.08 2.40 -10.61
C GLU A 7 -5.75 2.52 -11.37
N ALA A 8 -4.62 2.55 -10.65
CA ALA A 8 -3.30 2.50 -11.28
C ALA A 8 -3.12 1.18 -12.07
N LEU A 9 -3.45 0.04 -11.45
CA LEU A 9 -3.32 -1.27 -12.08
C LEU A 9 -4.17 -1.41 -13.34
N LYS A 10 -5.38 -0.85 -13.36
CA LYS A 10 -6.23 -0.78 -14.57
C LYS A 10 -5.57 -0.06 -15.74
N ARG A 11 -4.62 0.84 -15.46
CA ARG A 11 -3.90 1.65 -16.45
C ARG A 11 -2.50 1.10 -16.74
N ASN A 12 -2.19 -0.13 -16.33
CA ASN A 12 -0.83 -0.71 -16.38
C ASN A 12 0.22 0.12 -15.62
N ILE A 13 -0.21 0.83 -14.57
CA ILE A 13 0.66 1.52 -13.62
C ILE A 13 0.69 0.68 -12.34
N TYR A 14 1.87 0.36 -11.88
CA TYR A 14 2.09 -0.48 -10.70
C TYR A 14 2.36 0.40 -9.49
N ALA A 15 1.88 -0.05 -8.34
CA ALA A 15 1.95 0.71 -7.09
C ALA A 15 2.66 -0.08 -6.00
N HIS A 16 3.60 0.57 -5.31
CA HIS A 16 4.30 0.01 -4.16
C HIS A 16 4.05 0.85 -2.91
N PRO A 17 3.25 0.35 -1.94
CA PRO A 17 3.07 1.03 -0.65
C PRO A 17 4.38 1.13 0.12
N MET A 18 4.83 2.35 0.40
CA MET A 18 6.09 2.61 1.09
C MET A 18 5.86 2.75 2.59
N ALA A 19 5.56 1.64 3.27
CA ALA A 19 5.27 1.64 4.72
C ALA A 19 6.45 2.11 5.60
N GLY A 20 7.68 2.09 5.08
CA GLY A 20 8.89 2.57 5.77
C GLY A 20 9.20 4.05 5.60
N PHE A 21 8.30 4.86 5.02
CA PHE A 21 8.56 6.29 4.83
C PHE A 21 8.61 7.05 6.17
N ASN A 22 9.43 8.10 6.24
CA ASN A 22 9.50 8.97 7.40
C ASN A 22 8.54 10.16 7.25
N ALA A 23 7.45 10.14 8.01
CA ALA A 23 6.42 11.18 7.95
C ALA A 23 6.96 12.57 8.33
N GLN A 24 7.86 12.65 9.32
CA GLN A 24 8.45 13.92 9.75
C GLN A 24 9.30 14.56 8.65
N LYS A 25 10.16 13.75 8.01
CA LYS A 25 10.95 14.22 6.85
C LYS A 25 10.06 14.62 5.69
N ALA A 26 8.93 13.95 5.47
CA ALA A 26 7.98 14.36 4.43
C ALA A 26 7.35 15.73 4.74
N VAL A 27 7.00 16.02 5.99
CA VAL A 27 6.53 17.35 6.41
C VAL A 27 7.58 18.42 6.12
N GLU A 28 8.84 18.17 6.51
CA GLU A 28 9.96 19.08 6.30
C GLU A 28 10.25 19.34 4.81
N ILE A 29 10.34 18.29 4.01
CA ILE A 29 10.73 18.38 2.59
C ILE A 29 9.64 19.04 1.74
N PHE A 30 8.37 18.76 2.04
CA PHE A 30 7.24 19.24 1.23
C PHE A 30 6.54 20.48 1.82
N ASP A 31 7.09 21.09 2.87
CA ASP A 31 6.50 22.23 3.60
C ASP A 31 5.01 22.02 3.93
N LEU A 32 4.68 20.83 4.45
CA LEU A 32 3.29 20.48 4.74
C LEU A 32 2.81 21.20 6.00
N LYS A 33 1.71 21.95 5.87
CA LYS A 33 1.12 22.71 6.98
C LYS A 33 -0.19 22.07 7.40
N GLU A 34 -0.34 21.80 8.69
CA GLU A 34 -1.56 21.28 9.31
C GLU A 34 -2.04 19.93 8.73
N ILE A 35 -1.15 19.19 8.05
CA ILE A 35 -1.44 17.89 7.44
C ILE A 35 -0.48 16.85 7.99
N GLN A 36 -1.01 15.68 8.36
CA GLN A 36 -0.22 14.54 8.80
C GLN A 36 -0.12 13.49 7.66
N PRO A 37 1.08 13.27 7.10
CA PRO A 37 1.29 12.20 6.13
C PRO A 37 0.98 10.83 6.73
N HIS A 38 0.07 10.09 6.10
CA HIS A 38 -0.36 8.76 6.58
C HIS A 38 0.20 7.60 5.77
N ALA A 39 0.51 7.84 4.49
CA ALA A 39 1.04 6.82 3.60
C ALA A 39 1.79 7.47 2.45
N ALA A 40 2.79 6.77 1.93
CA ALA A 40 3.45 7.07 0.68
C ALA A 40 3.30 5.86 -0.27
N VAL A 41 3.16 6.13 -1.56
CA VAL A 41 3.06 5.10 -2.61
C VAL A 41 3.95 5.51 -3.77
N ALA A 42 4.84 4.61 -4.18
CA ALA A 42 5.54 4.76 -5.45
C ALA A 42 4.66 4.23 -6.58
N LEU A 43 4.55 4.97 -7.68
CA LEU A 43 3.85 4.58 -8.90
C LEU A 43 4.85 4.52 -10.05
N GLY A 44 4.73 3.53 -10.92
CA GLY A 44 5.61 3.40 -12.08
C GLY A 44 5.19 2.28 -13.02
N TYR A 45 5.89 2.19 -14.14
CA TYR A 45 5.76 1.06 -15.05
C TYR A 45 6.53 -0.14 -14.51
N LYS A 46 6.06 -1.34 -14.84
CA LYS A 46 6.71 -2.58 -14.43
C LYS A 46 7.98 -2.79 -15.23
N ASP A 47 9.09 -2.94 -14.53
CA ASP A 47 10.38 -3.30 -15.12
C ASP A 47 10.54 -4.83 -15.01
N GLU A 48 10.83 -5.34 -13.80
CA GLU A 48 10.96 -6.78 -13.53
C GLU A 48 9.77 -7.39 -12.78
N ALA A 49 9.56 -8.70 -12.96
CA ALA A 49 8.57 -9.45 -12.22
C ALA A 49 9.10 -9.81 -10.83
N HIS A 50 8.57 -9.17 -9.79
CA HIS A 50 8.81 -9.63 -8.42
C HIS A 50 7.98 -10.87 -8.09
N SER A 51 8.57 -11.75 -7.28
CA SER A 51 7.85 -12.87 -6.70
C SER A 51 6.83 -12.36 -5.69
N MET A 52 5.61 -12.87 -5.81
CA MET A 52 4.55 -12.60 -4.85
C MET A 52 4.82 -13.39 -3.58
N THR A 53 4.90 -12.71 -2.43
CA THR A 53 4.87 -13.40 -1.13
C THR A 53 3.50 -14.08 -0.98
N PRO A 54 3.44 -15.38 -0.63
CA PRO A 54 2.18 -16.06 -0.42
C PRO A 54 1.39 -15.41 0.72
N ARG A 55 0.07 -15.32 0.55
CA ARG A 55 -0.86 -14.89 1.60
C ARG A 55 -1.13 -16.07 2.54
N LYS A 56 -1.50 -15.76 3.79
CA LYS A 56 -2.06 -16.75 4.73
C LYS A 56 -3.33 -17.37 4.13
N THR A 57 -3.63 -18.60 4.53
CA THR A 57 -4.85 -19.30 4.11
C THR A 57 -6.09 -18.67 4.73
N LEU A 58 -7.27 -18.91 4.13
CA LEU A 58 -8.53 -18.36 4.63
C LEU A 58 -8.85 -18.82 6.07
N ALA A 59 -8.52 -20.07 6.40
CA ALA A 59 -8.72 -20.64 7.73
C ALA A 59 -7.89 -19.92 8.81
N GLU A 60 -6.78 -19.27 8.44
CA GLU A 60 -5.95 -18.49 9.37
C GLU A 60 -6.43 -17.04 9.55
N ILE A 61 -7.31 -16.55 8.67
CA ILE A 61 -7.76 -15.15 8.65
C ILE A 61 -9.20 -15.02 9.14
N ILE A 62 -10.07 -15.96 8.74
CA ILE A 62 -11.51 -15.90 9.01
C ILE A 62 -11.81 -16.61 10.33
N ILE A 63 -12.33 -15.86 11.30
CA ILE A 63 -12.88 -16.40 12.53
C ILE A 63 -14.39 -16.52 12.36
N ASP A 64 -14.88 -17.75 12.17
CA ASP A 64 -16.32 -18.01 12.20
C ASP A 64 -16.80 -18.06 13.65
N ARG A 65 -17.75 -17.20 14.01
CA ARG A 65 -18.36 -17.11 15.35
C ARG A 65 -19.73 -17.78 15.42
N ARG A 66 -20.25 -18.34 14.32
CA ARG A 66 -21.57 -19.00 14.28
C ARG A 66 -21.55 -20.43 14.81
N THR A 67 -20.37 -20.96 15.12
CA THR A 67 -20.12 -22.32 15.58
C THR A 67 -19.83 -22.42 17.08
N ARG A 68 -20.07 -21.36 17.86
CA ARG A 68 -20.00 -21.34 19.34
C ARG A 68 -21.34 -21.02 19.96
#